data_AF-R5M3E7-F1
#
_entry.id   AF-R5M3E7-F1
#
_cell.length_a   1.000
_cell.length_b   1.000
_cell.length_c   1.000
_cell.angle_alpha   90.00
_cell.angle_beta   90.00
_cell.angle_gamma   90.00
#
_symmetry.space_group_name_H-M   'P 1'
#
loop_
_entity.id
_entity.type
_entity.pdbx_description
1 polymer ?
#
loop_
_entity_poly.entity_id
_entity_poly.type
_entity_poly.pdbx_seq_one_letter_code
_entity_poly.pdbx_strand_id
1 'polypeptide(L)'
;MEYNIDEIVSNLDFKSLELVNLENGLSLTNYEIEVLNRYDIDYKNCSSLKEILYLIEDVFNYDDVADYEELDSVSSSIAERDYYQNTNK
;
A
#
# COMPACT_ATOMS: atom_id res chain seq x y z
N MET A 1 -9.83 -0.50 34.80
CA MET A 1 -9.97 0.56 33.78
C MET A 1 -11.17 0.21 32.94
N GLU A 2 -12.10 1.15 32.81
CA GLU A 2 -13.23 1.02 31.90
C GLU A 2 -12.79 1.66 30.58
N TYR A 3 -12.77 0.87 29.50
CA TYR A 3 -12.36 1.37 28.19
C TYR A 3 -13.54 2.05 27.50
N ASN A 4 -13.37 3.31 27.09
CA ASN A 4 -14.38 4.04 26.33
C ASN A 4 -14.27 3.67 24.84
N ILE A 5 -15.16 2.79 24.39
CA ILE A 5 -15.18 2.31 22.99
C ILE A 5 -15.43 3.48 22.01
N ASP A 6 -16.28 4.44 22.36
CA ASP A 6 -16.63 5.56 21.48
C ASP A 6 -15.43 6.47 21.23
N GLU A 7 -14.60 6.67 22.26
CA GLU A 7 -13.35 7.43 22.14
C GLU A 7 -12.32 6.70 21.27
N ILE A 8 -12.22 5.37 21.40
CA ILE A 8 -11.31 4.56 20.57
C ILE A 8 -11.74 4.62 19.10
N VAL A 9 -13.03 4.40 18.82
CA VAL A 9 -13.57 4.41 17.45
C VAL A 9 -13.41 5.77 16.78
N SER A 10 -13.59 6.86 17.54
CA SER A 10 -13.45 8.22 17.00
C SER A 10 -12.01 8.58 16.59
N ASN A 11 -11.01 7.85 17.09
CA ASN A 11 -9.60 8.07 16.78
C ASN A 11 -9.05 7.11 15.71
N LEU A 12 -9.87 6.18 15.20
CA LEU A 12 -9.46 5.27 14.12
C LEU A 12 -9.51 6.00 12.77
N ASP A 13 -8.41 5.95 12.03
CA ASP A 13 -8.36 6.45 10.67
C ASP A 13 -8.82 5.37 9.68
N PHE A 14 -10.10 5.35 9.38
CA PHE A 14 -10.67 4.46 8.36
C PHE A 14 -10.38 4.93 6.93
N LYS A 15 -10.02 6.21 6.75
CA LYS A 15 -9.84 6.78 5.42
C LYS A 15 -8.56 6.29 4.78
N SER A 16 -7.48 6.13 5.55
CA SER A 16 -6.23 5.54 5.07
C SER A 16 -6.41 4.11 4.53
N LEU A 17 -7.36 3.35 5.07
CA LEU A 17 -7.68 1.98 4.67
C LEU A 17 -8.62 1.87 3.46
N GLU A 18 -9.21 2.98 3.02
CA GLU A 18 -10.16 3.00 1.90
C GLU A 18 -9.46 2.64 0.58
N LEU A 19 -9.98 1.62 -0.11
CA LEU A 19 -9.54 1.23 -1.45
C LEU A 19 -10.07 2.21 -2.50
N VAL A 20 -9.14 2.84 -3.20
CA VAL A 20 -9.39 3.78 -4.30
C VAL A 20 -9.08 3.11 -5.63
N ASN A 21 -10.02 3.21 -6.57
CA ASN A 21 -9.80 2.77 -7.94
C ASN A 21 -9.03 3.85 -8.70
N LEU A 22 -7.93 3.43 -9.31
CA LEU A 22 -7.06 4.28 -10.12
C LEU A 22 -7.47 4.23 -11.59
N GLU A 23 -7.02 5.22 -12.37
CA GLU A 23 -7.33 5.33 -13.80
C GLU A 23 -6.76 4.17 -14.63
N ASN A 24 -5.68 3.54 -14.16
CA ASN A 24 -5.06 2.37 -14.79
C ASN A 24 -5.78 1.04 -14.46
N GLY A 25 -6.91 1.08 -13.74
CA GLY A 25 -7.70 -0.10 -13.40
C GLY A 25 -7.18 -0.88 -12.19
N LEU A 26 -6.16 -0.37 -11.49
CA LEU A 26 -5.69 -0.92 -10.22
C LEU A 26 -6.47 -0.32 -9.04
N SER A 27 -6.47 -1.01 -7.91
CA SER A 27 -7.03 -0.49 -6.67
C SER A 27 -5.96 -0.52 -5.58
N LEU A 28 -5.72 0.63 -4.94
CA LEU A 28 -4.78 0.81 -3.82
C LEU A 28 -5.50 1.53 -2.68
N THR A 29 -5.05 1.34 -1.44
CA THR A 29 -5.53 2.11 -0.31
C THR A 29 -4.94 3.52 -0.33
N ASN A 30 -5.59 4.48 0.35
CA ASN A 30 -5.04 5.82 0.50
C ASN A 30 -3.65 5.80 1.18
N TYR A 31 -3.43 4.90 2.14
CA TYR A 31 -2.13 4.69 2.78
C TYR A 31 -1.07 4.19 1.80
N GLU A 32 -1.39 3.18 1.00
CA GLU A 32 -0.48 2.65 -0.02
C GLU A 32 -0.09 3.76 -1.01
N ILE A 33 -1.05 4.56 -1.47
CA ILE A 33 -0.79 5.70 -2.35
C ILE A 33 0.14 6.72 -1.69
N GLU A 34 -0.09 7.06 -0.43
CA GLU A 34 0.74 8.01 0.32
C GLU A 34 2.19 7.55 0.43
N VAL A 35 2.40 6.28 0.83
CA VAL A 35 3.72 5.67 0.93
C VAL A 35 4.40 5.63 -0.44
N LEU A 36 3.75 5.11 -1.48
CA LEU A 36 4.35 5.02 -2.81
C LEU A 36 4.78 6.39 -3.36
N ASN A 37 4.00 7.45 -3.10
CA ASN A 37 4.40 8.82 -3.46
C ASN A 37 5.64 9.31 -2.67
N ARG A 38 5.81 8.91 -1.39
CA ARG A 38 7.00 9.28 -0.60
C ARG A 38 8.30 8.71 -1.16
N TYR A 39 8.24 7.51 -1.74
CA TYR A 39 9.38 6.83 -2.35
C TYR A 39 9.49 7.07 -3.87
N ASP A 40 8.74 8.03 -4.41
CA ASP A 40 8.74 8.37 -5.85
C ASP A 40 8.42 7.18 -6.78
N ILE A 41 7.57 6.25 -6.31
CA ILE A 41 7.19 5.06 -7.07
C ILE A 41 6.00 5.38 -7.99
N ASP A 42 6.20 5.24 -9.30
CA ASP A 42 5.21 5.57 -10.32
C ASP A 42 4.16 4.46 -10.55
N TYR A 43 3.29 4.28 -9.56
CA TYR A 43 2.19 3.31 -9.63
C TYR A 43 1.11 3.65 -10.67
N LYS A 44 1.07 4.89 -11.19
CA LYS A 44 0.03 5.35 -12.12
C LYS A 44 0.23 4.82 -13.53
N ASN A 45 1.48 4.59 -13.92
CA ASN A 45 1.84 4.01 -15.21
C ASN A 45 1.93 2.47 -15.18
N CYS A 46 1.70 1.84 -14.03
CA CYS A 46 1.65 0.38 -13.92
C CYS A 46 0.34 -0.19 -14.48
N SER A 47 0.40 -1.39 -15.05
CA SER A 47 -0.76 -2.13 -15.55
C SER A 47 -1.19 -3.29 -14.65
N SER A 48 -0.39 -3.60 -13.62
CA SER A 48 -0.66 -4.67 -12.64
C SER A 48 -0.07 -4.33 -11.26
N LEU A 49 -0.60 -4.94 -10.20
CA LEU A 49 -0.02 -4.84 -8.85
C LEU A 49 1.40 -5.41 -8.81
N LYS A 50 1.66 -6.45 -9.60
CA LYS A 50 2.99 -7.04 -9.75
C LYS A 50 4.05 -6.06 -10.29
N GLU A 51 3.68 -5.16 -11.21
CA GLU A 51 4.60 -4.12 -11.68
C GLU A 51 4.96 -3.14 -10.57
N ILE A 52 4.02 -2.80 -9.69
CA ILE A 52 4.30 -1.95 -8.52
C ILE A 52 5.30 -2.64 -7.58
N LEU A 53 5.14 -3.95 -7.34
CA LEU A 53 6.08 -4.73 -6.53
C LEU A 53 7.49 -4.70 -7.10
N TYR A 54 7.64 -4.78 -8.43
CA TYR A 54 8.97 -4.66 -9.07
C TYR A 54 9.61 -3.29 -8.84
N LEU A 55 8.84 -2.20 -8.90
CA LEU A 55 9.36 -0.87 -8.60
C LEU A 55 9.77 -0.73 -7.14
N ILE A 56 9.01 -1.32 -6.21
CA ILE A 56 9.37 -1.35 -4.79
C ILE A 56 10.67 -2.13 -4.56
N GLU A 57 10.83 -3.29 -5.22
CA GLU A 57 12.07 -4.08 -5.16
C GLU A 57 13.27 -3.30 -5.69
N ASP A 58 13.11 -2.50 -6.74
CA ASP A 58 14.17 -1.63 -7.25
C ASP A 58 14.59 -0.59 -6.18
N VAL A 59 13.64 0.06 -5.51
CA VAL A 59 13.94 1.00 -4.42
C VAL A 59 14.77 0.31 -3.32
N PHE A 60 14.35 -0.88 -2.86
CA PHE A 60 15.10 -1.63 -1.84
C PHE A 60 16.53 -2.01 -2.24
N ASN A 61 16.77 -2.21 -3.53
CA ASN A 61 18.06 -2.64 -4.05
C ASN A 61 19.03 -1.49 -4.34
N TYR A 62 18.52 -0.31 -4.71
CA TYR A 62 19.34 0.78 -5.22
C TYR A 62 19.43 1.99 -4.30
N ASP A 63 18.45 2.20 -3.41
CA ASP A 63 18.46 3.35 -2.51
C ASP A 63 19.05 2.98 -1.13
N ASP A 64 19.95 3.81 -0.63
CA ASP A 64 20.40 3.78 0.77
C ASP A 64 19.35 4.50 1.66
N VAL A 65 18.06 4.12 1.58
CA VAL A 65 17.04 4.68 2.49
C VAL A 65 17.14 3.96 3.83
N ALA A 66 17.34 4.74 4.89
CA ALA A 66 17.49 4.23 6.25
C ALA A 66 16.18 3.73 6.89
N ASP A 67 15.04 3.86 6.20
CA ASP A 67 13.72 3.51 6.71
C ASP A 67 12.83 2.97 5.60
N TYR A 68 12.61 1.65 5.63
CA TYR A 68 11.79 0.90 4.67
C TYR A 68 10.58 0.23 5.34
N GLU A 69 10.36 0.42 6.63
CA GLU A 69 9.35 -0.34 7.38
C GLU A 69 7.95 -0.13 6.80
N GLU A 70 7.61 1.12 6.46
CA GLU A 70 6.34 1.46 5.84
C GLU A 70 6.21 0.91 4.42
N LEU A 71 7.31 0.96 3.64
CA LEU A 71 7.32 0.47 2.26
C LEU A 71 7.25 -1.06 2.20
N ASP A 72 7.89 -1.76 3.14
CA ASP A 72 7.82 -3.22 3.29
C ASP A 72 6.41 -3.67 3.70
N SER A 73 5.75 -2.92 4.58
CA SER A 73 4.34 -3.14 4.93
C SER A 73 3.42 -2.98 3.71
N VAL A 74 3.63 -1.93 2.91
CA VAL A 74 2.88 -1.71 1.66
C VAL A 74 3.15 -2.79 0.63
N SER A 75 4.42 -3.19 0.45
CA SER A 75 4.81 -4.29 -0.43
C SER A 75 4.07 -5.59 -0.08
N SER A 76 4.06 -5.94 1.22
CA SER A 76 3.38 -7.12 1.73
C SER A 76 1.88 -7.08 1.47
N SER A 77 1.23 -5.94 1.70
CA SER A 77 -0.21 -5.77 1.47
C SER A 77 -0.58 -5.86 -0.02
N ILE A 78 0.21 -5.24 -0.90
CA ILE A 78 0.03 -5.32 -2.35
C ILE A 78 0.22 -6.75 -2.85
N ALA A 79 1.24 -7.47 -2.36
CA ALA A 79 1.53 -8.85 -2.75
C ALA A 79 0.42 -9.81 -2.34
N GLU A 80 -0.14 -9.66 -1.15
CA GLU A 80 -1.30 -10.44 -0.70
C GLU A 80 -2.49 -10.23 -1.65
N ARG A 81 -2.80 -8.98 -2.00
CA ARG A 81 -3.90 -8.65 -2.91
C ARG A 81 -3.68 -9.19 -4.33
N ASP A 82 -2.46 -9.10 -4.86
CA ASP A 82 -2.10 -9.68 -6.16
C ASP A 82 -2.31 -11.21 -6.17
N TYR A 83 -1.87 -11.89 -5.09
CA TYR A 83 -2.04 -13.34 -4.95
C TYR A 83 -3.51 -13.76 -5.01
N TYR A 84 -4.39 -13.09 -4.24
CA TYR A 84 -5.83 -13.39 -4.24
C TYR A 84 -6.50 -13.07 -5.58
N GLN A 85 -6.10 -12.00 -6.27
CA GLN A 85 -6.69 -11.64 -7.57
C GLN A 85 -6.29 -12.60 -8.69
N ASN A 86 -5.06 -13.12 -8.67
CA ASN A 86 -4.47 -13.85 -9.80
C ASN A 86 -4.34 -15.36 -9.61
N THR A 87 -4.27 -15.87 -8.37
CA THR A 87 -3.90 -17.28 -8.12
C THR A 87 -5.01 -18.10 -7.46
N ASN A 88 -5.85 -17.52 -6.60
CA ASN A 88 -6.84 -18.28 -5.82
C ASN A 88 -8.28 -17.98 -6.28
N LYS A 89 -8.61 -18.37 -7.52
CA LYS A 89 -9.97 -18.25 -8.10
C LYS A 89 -10.87 -19.43 -7.76
#